data_AF-A0A2V1C7E7-F1
#
_entry.id   AF-A0A2V1C7E7-F1
#
_cell.length_a   1.000
_cell.length_b   1.000
_cell.length_c   1.000
_cell.angle_alpha   90.00
_cell.angle_beta   90.00
_cell.angle_gamma   90.00
#
_symmetry.space_group_name_H-M   'P 1'
#
loop_
_entity.id
_entity.type
_entity.pdbx_description
1 polymer ?
#
loop_
_entity_poly.entity_id
_entity_poly.type
_entity_poly.pdbx_seq_one_letter_code
_entity_poly.pdbx_strand_id
1 'polypeptide(L)'
;AYFGEGADDLLQGRLRVVNMWRPIEPIDDYPLALAESTPFTKDNLVASDNIQSNFQGETFFGRHSLDYKWHYLSNQQPNEMYVFKIHDSNEDVPARS
;
A
#
# COMPACT_ATOMS: atom_id res chain seq x y z
N ALA A 1 -11.94 18.90 -7.34
CA ALA A 1 -11.59 17.48 -7.15
C ALA A 1 -10.27 17.21 -7.83
N TYR A 2 -9.38 16.39 -7.24
CA TYR A 2 -8.01 16.14 -7.72
C TYR A 2 -7.91 15.63 -9.17
N PHE A 3 -8.98 15.06 -9.72
CA PHE A 3 -8.98 14.40 -11.04
C PHE A 3 -9.74 15.18 -12.15
N GLY A 4 -10.24 16.39 -11.87
CA GLY A 4 -10.89 17.24 -12.88
C GLY A 4 -12.16 16.62 -13.52
N GLU A 5 -12.56 17.13 -14.69
CA GLU A 5 -13.78 16.70 -15.42
C GLU A 5 -13.68 15.27 -16.01
N GLY A 6 -12.49 14.67 -16.09
CA GLY A 6 -12.28 13.32 -16.63
C GLY A 6 -12.32 12.20 -15.59
N ALA A 7 -12.64 12.51 -14.33
CA ALA A 7 -12.60 11.54 -13.23
C ALA A 7 -13.59 10.38 -13.44
N ASP A 8 -14.81 10.69 -13.88
CA ASP A 8 -15.87 9.69 -14.04
C ASP A 8 -15.53 8.67 -15.12
N ASP A 9 -14.93 9.11 -16.23
CA ASP A 9 -14.47 8.21 -17.31
C ASP A 9 -13.32 7.32 -16.85
N LEU A 10 -12.38 7.85 -16.05
CA LEU A 10 -11.28 7.06 -15.49
C LEU A 10 -11.77 6.00 -14.49
N LEU A 11 -12.85 6.29 -13.75
CA LEU A 11 -13.46 5.37 -12.79
C LEU A 11 -14.24 4.22 -13.46
N GLN A 12 -14.58 4.32 -14.75
CA GLN A 12 -15.20 3.21 -15.49
C GLN A 12 -14.22 2.04 -15.73
N GLY A 13 -12.92 2.31 -15.64
CA GLY A 13 -11.86 1.30 -15.79
C GLY A 13 -11.48 0.62 -14.48
N ARG A 14 -10.64 -0.42 -14.59
CA ARG A 14 -9.98 -1.02 -13.43
C ARG A 14 -8.84 -0.13 -12.96
N LEU A 15 -8.98 0.48 -11.79
CA LEU A 15 -7.94 1.26 -11.14
C LEU A 15 -7.06 0.34 -10.28
N ARG A 16 -5.74 0.48 -10.42
CA ARG A 16 -4.76 -0.21 -9.57
C ARG A 16 -3.71 0.79 -9.13
N VAL A 17 -3.38 0.75 -7.85
CA VAL A 17 -2.27 1.53 -7.30
C VAL A 17 -1.14 0.57 -6.98
N VAL A 18 -0.03 0.74 -7.71
CA VAL A 18 1.18 -0.07 -7.59
C VAL A 18 2.32 0.84 -7.21
N ASN A 19 2.99 0.52 -6.11
CA ASN A 19 4.15 1.23 -5.64
C ASN A 19 5.42 0.48 -6.05
N MET A 20 6.43 1.28 -6.38
CA MET A 20 7.78 0.81 -6.65
C MET A 20 8.68 1.43 -5.60
N TRP A 21 9.51 0.61 -4.96
CA TRP A 21 10.43 1.08 -3.95
C TRP A 21 11.81 0.47 -4.17
N ARG A 22 12.81 1.34 -4.30
CA ARG A 22 14.22 0.96 -4.40
C ARG A 22 15.03 1.83 -3.45
N PRO A 23 16.10 1.31 -2.86
CA PRO A 23 16.99 2.14 -2.09
C PRO A 23 17.92 2.94 -3.02
N ILE A 24 18.51 4.01 -2.47
CA ILE A 24 19.50 4.84 -3.18
C ILE A 24 20.92 4.29 -2.94
N GLU A 25 21.16 3.73 -1.75
CA GLU A 25 22.39 3.08 -1.30
C GLU A 25 22.03 1.71 -0.70
N PRO A 26 22.98 0.77 -0.53
CA PRO A 26 22.70 -0.49 0.16
C PRO A 26 22.07 -0.27 1.54
N ILE A 27 21.09 -1.10 1.91
CA ILE A 27 20.39 -1.01 3.20
C ILE A 27 20.96 -2.00 4.20
N ASP A 28 21.73 -1.48 5.14
CA ASP A 28 22.30 -2.26 6.25
C ASP A 28 21.43 -2.20 7.52
N ASP A 29 20.64 -1.14 7.70
CA ASP A 29 19.72 -0.93 8.82
C ASP A 29 18.34 -0.42 8.36
N TYR A 30 17.29 -0.71 9.14
CA TYR A 30 15.89 -0.30 8.87
C TYR A 30 15.34 -0.70 7.48
N PRO A 31 15.34 -2.00 7.12
CA PRO A 31 14.77 -2.44 5.85
C PRO A 31 13.26 -2.15 5.78
N LEU A 32 12.78 -1.85 4.58
CA LEU A 32 11.33 -1.76 4.35
C LEU A 32 10.71 -3.15 4.50
N ALA A 33 9.88 -3.30 5.54
CA ALA A 33 9.11 -4.51 5.75
C ALA A 33 7.74 -4.41 5.06
N LEU A 34 7.36 -5.48 4.35
CA LEU A 34 6.08 -5.63 3.68
C LEU A 34 5.28 -6.74 4.39
N ALA A 35 4.06 -6.43 4.80
CA ALA A 35 3.17 -7.43 5.38
C ALA A 35 2.37 -8.15 4.27
N GLU A 36 2.16 -9.45 4.45
CA GLU A 36 1.20 -10.18 3.60
C GLU A 36 -0.20 -9.60 3.75
N SER A 37 -0.94 -9.52 2.64
CA SER A 37 -2.28 -8.94 2.61
C SER A 37 -3.35 -9.81 3.26
N THR A 38 -3.20 -11.14 3.24
CA THR A 38 -4.20 -12.14 3.64
C THR A 38 -4.80 -11.94 5.05
N PRO A 39 -4.01 -11.64 6.10
CA PRO A 39 -4.57 -11.44 7.43
C PRO A 39 -5.26 -10.08 7.61
N PHE A 40 -5.16 -9.12 6.70
CA PHE A 40 -5.82 -7.82 6.84
C PHE A 40 -7.29 -7.88 6.41
N THR A 41 -8.18 -7.43 7.29
CA THR A 41 -9.62 -7.32 7.06
C THR A 41 -10.09 -5.96 7.54
N LYS A 42 -11.30 -5.53 7.13
CA LYS A 42 -11.87 -4.27 7.65
C LYS A 42 -11.97 -4.26 9.18
N ASP A 43 -12.11 -5.42 9.81
CA ASP A 43 -12.23 -5.56 11.27
C ASP A 43 -10.91 -5.39 12.02
N ASN A 44 -9.76 -5.52 11.37
CA ASN A 44 -8.45 -5.29 12.00
C ASN A 44 -7.71 -4.06 11.47
N LEU A 45 -8.40 -3.24 10.69
CA LEU A 45 -7.95 -1.92 10.29
C LEU A 45 -8.66 -0.84 11.12
N VAL A 46 -7.95 0.25 11.39
CA VAL A 46 -8.45 1.44 12.08
C VAL A 46 -8.34 2.61 11.12
N ALA A 47 -9.47 3.14 10.68
CA ALA A 47 -9.52 4.38 9.91
C ALA A 47 -9.03 5.55 10.77
N SER A 48 -8.24 6.42 10.15
CA SER A 48 -7.70 7.63 10.74
C SER A 48 -7.79 8.76 9.74
N ASP A 49 -8.48 9.83 10.13
CA ASP A 49 -8.61 11.01 9.30
C ASP A 49 -7.27 11.75 9.21
N ASN A 50 -6.88 12.10 7.99
CA ASN A 50 -5.80 13.02 7.69
C ASN A 50 -6.40 14.35 7.30
N ILE A 51 -6.51 15.26 8.27
CA ILE A 51 -7.09 16.59 8.08
C ILE A 51 -5.95 17.60 7.96
N GLN A 52 -5.88 18.25 6.80
CA GLN A 52 -5.03 19.40 6.51
C GLN A 52 -5.88 20.54 5.96
N SER A 53 -5.36 21.77 5.97
CA SER A 53 -6.12 22.96 5.56
C SER A 53 -6.77 22.86 4.18
N ASN A 54 -6.14 22.15 3.24
CA ASN A 54 -6.61 21.98 1.87
C ASN A 54 -6.87 20.52 1.49
N PHE A 55 -6.88 19.59 2.45
CA PHE A 55 -6.99 18.16 2.17
C PHE A 55 -7.67 17.42 3.31
N GLN A 56 -8.66 16.61 2.97
CA GLN A 56 -9.21 15.59 3.86
C GLN A 56 -9.04 14.24 3.18
N GLY A 57 -8.29 13.36 3.82
CA GLY A 57 -8.12 11.98 3.38
C GLY A 57 -8.22 11.01 4.55
N GLU A 58 -8.18 9.73 4.25
CA GLU A 58 -8.26 8.66 5.25
C GLU A 58 -7.07 7.71 5.07
N THR A 59 -6.45 7.32 6.18
CA THR A 59 -5.44 6.25 6.22
C THR A 59 -5.96 5.14 7.12
N PHE A 60 -5.71 3.89 6.74
CA PHE A 60 -5.96 2.74 7.60
C PHE A 60 -4.68 2.29 8.30
N PHE A 61 -4.76 2.11 9.61
CA PHE A 61 -3.71 1.51 10.43
C PHE A 61 -4.11 0.10 10.85
N GLY A 62 -3.20 -0.87 10.71
CA GLY A 62 -3.42 -2.23 11.20
C GLY A 62 -3.38 -2.29 12.73
N ARG A 63 -4.36 -2.98 13.33
CA ARG A 63 -4.29 -3.40 14.74
C ARG A 63 -3.20 -4.45 14.89
N HIS A 64 -2.56 -4.52 16.06
CA HIS A 64 -1.58 -5.56 16.35
C HIS A 64 -2.20 -6.97 16.20
N SER A 65 -1.50 -7.85 15.47
CA SER A 65 -1.80 -9.27 15.37
C SER A 65 -0.51 -10.08 15.23
N LEU A 66 -0.49 -11.28 15.81
CA LEU A 66 0.58 -12.26 15.62
C LEU A 66 0.43 -13.04 14.31
N ASP A 67 -0.71 -12.94 13.63
CA ASP A 67 -0.97 -13.61 12.36
C ASP A 67 -0.32 -12.89 11.16
N TYR A 68 0.17 -11.66 11.37
CA TYR A 68 0.83 -10.88 10.33
C TYR A 68 2.19 -11.48 9.99
N LYS A 69 2.34 -11.87 8.72
CA LYS A 69 3.61 -12.31 8.17
C LYS A 69 4.29 -11.13 7.51
N TRP A 70 5.47 -10.82 7.99
CA TRP A 70 6.30 -9.73 7.50
C TRP A 70 7.47 -10.28 6.68
N HIS A 71 7.70 -9.66 5.54
CA HIS A 71 8.78 -9.97 4.62
C HIS A 71 9.67 -8.75 4.47
N TYR A 72 10.96 -8.96 4.39
CA TYR A 72 11.93 -7.91 4.06
C TYR A 72 13.15 -8.55 3.39
N LEU A 73 13.86 -7.74 2.62
CA LEU A 73 15.11 -8.07 1.98
C LEU A 73 16.24 -7.45 2.82
N SER A 74 17.04 -8.31 3.41
CA SER A 74 18.26 -7.91 4.12
C SER A 74 19.32 -7.47 3.12
N ASN A 75 20.08 -6.41 3.44
CA ASN A 75 21.15 -5.88 2.58
C ASN A 75 20.66 -5.57 1.15
N GLN A 76 19.49 -4.97 1.03
CA GLN A 76 18.92 -4.65 -0.28
C GLN A 76 19.81 -3.66 -1.03
N GLN A 77 20.17 -4.01 -2.25
CA GLN A 77 21.06 -3.24 -3.11
C GLN A 77 20.29 -2.21 -3.96
N PRO A 78 20.93 -1.12 -4.44
CA PRO A 78 20.30 -0.12 -5.30
C PRO A 78 19.74 -0.64 -6.64
N ASN A 79 20.20 -1.82 -7.08
CA ASN A 79 19.70 -2.51 -8.28
C ASN A 79 18.55 -3.49 -7.99
N GLU A 80 18.08 -3.59 -6.74
CA GLU A 80 16.96 -4.40 -6.31
C GLU A 80 15.76 -3.50 -5.95
N MET A 81 14.56 -3.90 -6.36
CA MET A 81 13.36 -3.07 -6.21
C MET A 81 12.16 -3.92 -5.81
N TYR A 82 11.41 -3.44 -4.84
CA TYR A 82 10.07 -3.96 -4.57
C TYR A 82 9.08 -3.37 -5.56
N VAL A 83 8.17 -4.22 -6.01
CA VAL A 83 6.95 -3.81 -6.71
C VAL A 83 5.79 -4.46 -5.97
N PHE A 84 4.89 -3.64 -5.43
CA PHE A 84 3.76 -4.15 -4.65
C PHE A 84 2.50 -3.34 -4.91
N LYS A 85 1.37 -4.04 -4.97
CA LYS A 85 0.05 -3.46 -5.21
C LYS A 85 -0.59 -3.13 -3.86
N ILE A 86 -1.05 -1.90 -3.70
CA ILE A 86 -1.74 -1.45 -2.47
C ILE A 86 -3.24 -1.24 -2.67
N HIS A 87 -3.72 -1.18 -3.92
CA HIS A 87 -5.14 -1.06 -4.22
C HIS A 87 -5.48 -1.69 -5.58
N ASP A 88 -6.69 -2.24 -5.66
CA ASP A 88 -7.31 -2.77 -6.87
C ASP A 88 -8.82 -2.50 -6.78
N SER A 89 -9.40 -1.84 -7.78
CA SER A 89 -10.85 -1.61 -7.80
C SER A 89 -11.65 -2.85 -8.21
N ASN A 90 -10.99 -3.91 -8.68
CA ASN A 90 -11.64 -5.19 -8.94
C ASN A 90 -11.57 -6.07 -7.68
N GLU A 91 -12.73 -6.25 -7.03
CA GLU A 91 -12.89 -7.03 -5.80
C GLU A 91 -12.82 -8.56 -6.01
N ASP A 92 -12.99 -9.05 -7.25
CA ASP A 92 -12.88 -10.48 -7.58
C ASP A 92 -11.42 -10.97 -7.59
N VAL A 93 -10.45 -10.05 -7.56
CA VAL A 93 -9.03 -10.37 -7.57
C VAL A 93 -8.53 -10.49 -6.13
N PRO A 94 -8.25 -11.71 -5.64
CA PRO A 94 -7.75 -11.87 -4.28
C PRO A 94 -6.40 -11.19 -4.13
N ALA A 95 -6.18 -10.60 -2.97
CA ALA A 95 -4.85 -10.14 -2.58
C ALA A 95 -3.94 -11.37 -2.42
N ARG A 96 -2.72 -11.27 -2.96
CA ARG A 96 -1.72 -12.35 -2.96
C ARG A 96 -0.35 -11.76 -2.62
N SER A 97 0.40 -12.50 -1.83
CA SER A 97 1.80 -12.24 -1.46
C SER A 97 2.73 -12.60 -2.62
#